data_AF-A0A511HCT9-F1
#
_entry.id   AF-A0A511HCT9-F1
#
_cell.length_a   1.000
_cell.length_b   1.000
_cell.length_c   1.000
_cell.angle_alpha   90.00
_cell.angle_beta   90.00
_cell.angle_gamma   90.00
#
_symmetry.space_group_name_H-M   'P 1'
#
loop_
_entity.id
_entity.type
_entity.pdbx_description
1 polymer ?
#
loop_
_entity_poly.entity_id
_entity_poly.type
_entity_poly.pdbx_seq_one_letter_code
_entity_poly.pdbx_strand_id
1 'polypeptide(L)'
;MRMITRRLSAVMPLALCLLLSPGCDKGPDQLRDAEKSYRDLIDRRVSPLDPAWDPVINAFEAIPKDSKVRPEAEQRITAIRRLREKLPPRPLATPGATGPGTSEVDTKRAACEALAIRLGQTPEGADREPLHQALTDCQKELVRLEAHSHPPGEHGHDHGGEPGHPAH
;
A
#
# COMPACT_ATOMS: atom_id res chain seq x y z
N MET A 1 -29.91 -42.68 70.68
CA MET A 1 -29.29 -42.35 69.37
C MET A 1 -30.04 -41.16 68.78
N ARG A 2 -29.43 -39.97 68.70
CA ARG A 2 -30.01 -38.79 68.06
C ARG A 2 -29.33 -38.61 66.70
N MET A 3 -30.08 -38.84 65.63
CA MET A 3 -29.67 -38.52 64.26
C MET A 3 -29.68 -36.99 64.09
N ILE A 4 -28.49 -36.41 63.96
CA ILE A 4 -28.30 -35.00 63.63
C ILE A 4 -28.35 -34.90 62.11
N THR A 5 -29.50 -34.50 61.56
CA THR A 5 -29.64 -34.15 60.15
C THR A 5 -28.99 -32.79 59.92
N ARG A 6 -27.78 -32.82 59.33
CA ARG A 6 -27.00 -31.66 58.93
C ARG A 6 -27.71 -30.96 57.76
N ARG A 7 -28.31 -29.78 58.01
CA ARG A 7 -28.92 -28.97 56.95
C ARG A 7 -27.83 -28.41 56.04
N LEU A 8 -27.77 -28.94 54.81
CA LEU A 8 -27.13 -28.30 53.67
C LEU A 8 -27.89 -27.01 53.36
N SER A 9 -27.29 -25.85 53.60
CA SER A 9 -27.76 -24.59 53.03
C SER A 9 -26.64 -24.03 52.16
N ALA A 10 -26.90 -24.12 50.86
CA ALA A 10 -26.12 -23.55 49.79
C ALA A 10 -26.03 -22.04 49.97
N VAL A 11 -24.84 -21.55 50.34
CA VAL A 11 -24.48 -20.14 50.18
C VAL A 11 -23.85 -20.03 48.80
N MET A 12 -24.71 -19.97 47.78
CA MET A 12 -24.33 -19.64 46.40
C MET A 12 -23.86 -18.16 46.34
N PRO A 13 -22.87 -17.84 45.52
CA PRO A 13 -22.05 -16.64 45.62
C PRO A 13 -22.74 -15.46 44.91
N LEU A 14 -23.37 -14.58 45.70
CA LEU A 14 -23.92 -13.31 45.18
C LEU A 14 -22.85 -12.25 44.85
N ALA A 15 -21.57 -12.53 45.09
CA ALA A 15 -20.47 -11.61 44.80
C ALA A 15 -20.03 -11.61 43.32
N LEU A 16 -20.40 -12.61 42.51
CA LEU A 16 -19.96 -12.70 41.11
C LEU A 16 -20.88 -11.94 40.12
N CYS A 17 -22.09 -11.55 40.53
CA CYS A 17 -23.03 -10.84 39.67
C CYS A 17 -22.82 -9.31 39.59
N LEU A 18 -21.90 -8.74 40.38
CA LEU A 18 -21.61 -7.30 40.34
C LEU A 18 -20.57 -6.91 39.28
N LEU A 19 -19.93 -7.88 38.62
CA LEU A 19 -18.96 -7.63 37.53
C LEU A 19 -19.62 -7.42 36.16
N LEU A 20 -20.95 -7.56 36.05
CA LEU A 20 -21.70 -7.28 34.82
C LEU A 20 -22.56 -6.01 34.96
N SER A 21 -22.05 -4.99 35.64
CA SER A 21 -22.56 -3.64 35.43
C SER A 21 -22.28 -3.29 33.96
N PRO A 22 -23.29 -3.10 33.08
CA PRO A 22 -23.02 -2.54 31.77
C PRO A 22 -22.63 -1.08 32.03
N GLY A 23 -21.34 -0.87 32.27
CA GLY A 23 -20.75 0.46 32.26
C GLY A 23 -21.22 1.11 30.96
N CYS A 24 -21.94 2.22 31.10
CA CYS A 24 -22.52 2.95 29.98
C CYS A 24 -21.40 3.19 28.95
N ASP A 25 -21.39 2.43 27.86
CA ASP A 25 -20.35 2.52 26.82
C ASP A 25 -20.50 3.88 26.16
N LYS A 26 -19.68 4.84 26.60
CA LYS A 26 -19.61 6.18 26.02
C LYS A 26 -18.84 6.18 24.70
N GLY A 27 -18.26 5.05 24.32
CA GLY A 27 -17.47 4.91 23.10
C GLY A 27 -18.20 5.37 21.84
N PRO A 28 -19.48 5.01 21.60
CA PRO A 28 -20.23 5.49 20.44
C PRO A 28 -20.38 7.02 20.37
N ASP A 29 -20.63 7.69 21.51
CA ASP A 29 -20.72 9.15 21.55
C ASP A 29 -19.35 9.80 21.33
N GLN A 30 -18.30 9.27 21.95
CA GLN A 30 -16.93 9.72 21.76
C GLN A 30 -16.47 9.53 20.30
N LEU A 31 -16.83 8.40 19.68
CA LEU A 31 -16.57 8.14 18.27
C LEU A 31 -17.26 9.17 17.39
N ARG A 32 -18.55 9.45 17.63
CA ARG A 32 -19.31 10.45 16.86
C ARG A 32 -18.67 11.83 16.93
N ASP A 33 -18.22 12.25 18.12
CA ASP A 33 -17.62 13.56 18.33
C ASP A 33 -16.22 13.66 17.72
N ALA A 34 -15.42 12.60 17.82
CA ALA A 34 -14.12 12.48 17.15
C ALA A 34 -14.28 12.49 15.62
N GLU A 35 -15.26 11.75 15.09
CA GLU A 35 -15.61 11.70 13.68
C GLU A 35 -16.07 13.06 13.13
N LYS A 36 -16.81 13.85 13.92
CA LYS A 36 -17.17 15.22 13.54
C LYS A 36 -15.93 16.09 13.36
N SER A 37 -14.99 16.01 14.29
CA SER A 37 -13.73 16.78 14.23
C SER A 37 -12.83 16.31 13.08
N TYR A 38 -12.78 14.99 12.85
CA TYR A 38 -12.10 14.37 11.71
C TYR A 38 -12.65 14.92 10.38
N ARG A 39 -13.97 14.94 10.21
CA ARG A 39 -14.61 15.48 8.99
C ARG A 39 -14.36 16.97 8.80
N ASP A 40 -14.39 17.77 9.86
CA ASP A 40 -14.08 19.21 9.76
C ASP A 40 -12.69 19.47 9.18
N LEU A 41 -11.68 18.70 9.61
CA LEU A 41 -10.32 18.82 9.08
C LEU A 41 -10.22 18.39 7.61
N ILE A 42 -10.96 17.34 7.21
CA ILE A 42 -11.06 16.91 5.82
C ILE A 42 -11.70 17.99 4.96
N ASP A 43 -12.84 18.53 5.38
CA ASP A 43 -13.60 19.52 4.63
C ASP A 43 -12.79 20.80 4.42
N ARG A 44 -11.97 21.16 5.42
CA ARG A 44 -11.02 22.28 5.36
C ARG A 44 -9.72 21.95 4.62
N ARG A 45 -9.56 20.72 4.13
CA ARG A 45 -8.38 20.21 3.42
C ARG A 45 -7.07 20.42 4.19
N VAL A 46 -7.13 20.25 5.51
CA VAL A 46 -5.96 20.40 6.37
C VAL A 46 -4.96 19.28 6.03
N SER A 47 -3.70 19.67 5.80
CA SER A 47 -2.63 18.72 5.49
C SER A 47 -2.56 17.64 6.57
N PRO A 48 -2.44 16.33 6.24
CA PRO A 48 -2.29 15.27 7.23
C PRO A 48 -1.08 15.46 8.17
N LEU A 49 -0.06 16.20 7.73
CA LEU A 49 1.13 16.51 8.51
C LEU A 49 0.93 17.65 9.53
N ASP A 50 -0.20 18.36 9.45
CA ASP A 50 -0.51 19.47 10.34
C ASP A 50 -0.80 18.98 11.77
N PRO A 51 -0.28 19.64 12.83
CA PRO A 51 -0.55 19.27 14.22
C PRO A 51 -2.02 19.38 14.62
N ALA A 52 -2.88 20.05 13.83
CA ALA A 52 -4.33 20.05 14.05
C ALA A 52 -4.97 18.64 14.06
N TRP A 53 -4.27 17.63 13.52
CA TRP A 53 -4.70 16.23 13.60
C TRP A 53 -4.43 15.57 14.96
N ASP A 54 -3.52 16.10 15.78
CA ASP A 54 -3.15 15.48 17.07
C ASP A 54 -4.35 15.40 18.05
N PRO A 55 -5.18 16.44 18.22
CA PRO A 55 -6.39 16.35 19.04
C PRO A 55 -7.40 15.30 18.56
N VAL A 56 -7.52 15.11 17.23
CA VAL A 56 -8.43 14.12 16.64
C VAL A 56 -7.93 12.70 16.92
N ILE A 57 -6.63 12.46 16.78
CA ILE A 57 -6.01 11.18 17.15
C ILE A 57 -6.21 10.90 18.64
N ASN A 58 -5.95 11.88 19.50
CA ASN A 58 -6.15 11.74 20.95
C ASN A 58 -7.61 11.44 21.31
N ALA A 59 -8.58 12.04 20.61
CA ALA A 59 -9.99 11.77 20.82
C ALA A 59 -10.38 10.32 20.44
N PHE A 60 -9.85 9.80 19.32
CA PHE A 60 -10.02 8.39 18.98
C PHE A 60 -9.29 7.45 19.96
N GLU A 61 -8.12 7.84 20.46
CA GLU A 61 -7.36 7.04 21.43
C GLU A 61 -8.03 6.96 22.80
N ALA A 62 -8.76 8.01 23.20
CA ALA A 62 -9.50 8.08 24.46
C ALA A 62 -10.73 7.14 24.51
N ILE A 63 -11.14 6.56 23.39
CA ILE A 63 -12.22 5.56 23.35
C ILE A 63 -11.76 4.29 24.09
N PRO A 64 -12.52 3.79 25.08
CA PRO A 64 -12.15 2.62 25.87
C PRO A 64 -11.82 1.40 25.01
N LYS A 65 -10.82 0.62 25.43
CA LYS A 65 -10.34 -0.56 24.68
C LYS A 65 -11.37 -1.68 24.60
N ASP A 66 -12.26 -1.76 25.58
CA ASP A 66 -13.37 -2.70 25.70
C ASP A 66 -14.65 -2.22 24.99
N SER A 67 -14.66 -1.00 24.45
CA SER A 67 -15.79 -0.47 23.69
C SER A 67 -15.96 -1.21 22.37
N LYS A 68 -17.22 -1.45 21.98
CA LYS A 68 -17.55 -2.12 20.71
C LYS A 68 -17.09 -1.35 19.48
N VAL A 69 -16.94 -0.03 19.60
CA VAL A 69 -16.52 0.86 18.50
C VAL A 69 -15.01 1.09 18.47
N ARG A 70 -14.26 0.48 19.40
CA ARG A 70 -12.79 0.57 19.42
C ARG A 70 -12.12 0.18 18.10
N PRO A 71 -12.54 -0.90 17.39
CA PRO A 71 -11.91 -1.27 16.12
C PRO A 71 -12.05 -0.18 15.04
N GLU A 72 -13.18 0.54 15.02
CA GLU A 72 -13.39 1.64 14.07
C GLU A 72 -12.47 2.83 14.38
N ALA A 73 -12.34 3.20 15.66
CA ALA A 73 -11.41 4.22 16.09
C ALA A 73 -9.95 3.90 15.71
N GLU A 74 -9.54 2.63 15.86
CA GLU A 74 -8.20 2.18 15.49
C GLU A 74 -7.96 2.26 13.98
N GLN A 75 -8.94 1.90 13.16
CA GLN A 75 -8.85 2.08 11.70
C GLN A 75 -8.61 3.55 11.34
N ARG A 76 -9.30 4.49 12.00
CA ARG A 76 -9.09 5.93 11.79
C ARG A 76 -7.70 6.39 12.21
N ILE A 77 -7.24 5.98 13.40
CA ILE A 77 -5.90 6.31 13.89
C ILE A 77 -4.82 5.79 12.92
N THR A 78 -4.93 4.53 12.46
CA THR A 78 -3.98 3.94 11.51
C THR A 78 -4.01 4.67 10.17
N ALA A 79 -5.18 5.05 9.65
CA ALA A 79 -5.29 5.79 8.41
C ALA A 79 -4.57 7.15 8.50
N ILE A 80 -4.82 7.93 9.57
CA ILE A 80 -4.18 9.23 9.78
C ILE A 80 -2.66 9.06 9.92
N ARG A 81 -2.20 8.07 10.71
CA ARG A 81 -0.77 7.81 10.91
C ARG A 81 -0.07 7.40 9.61
N ARG A 82 -0.68 6.55 8.78
CA ARG A 82 -0.14 6.19 7.46
C ARG A 82 0.03 7.39 6.54
N LEU A 83 -0.87 8.36 6.60
CA LEU A 83 -0.75 9.61 5.83
C LEU A 83 0.36 10.53 6.38
N ARG A 84 0.73 10.36 7.66
CA ARG A 84 1.80 11.11 8.32
C ARG A 84 3.16 10.44 8.23
N GLU A 85 3.19 9.13 7.99
CA GLU A 85 4.42 8.39 7.74
C GLU A 85 5.11 8.95 6.50
N LYS A 86 6.36 9.35 6.67
CA LYS A 86 7.21 9.72 5.53
C LYS A 86 7.46 8.43 4.76
N LEU A 87 6.85 8.31 3.59
CA LEU A 87 7.13 7.20 2.69
C LEU A 87 8.66 7.14 2.51
N PRO A 88 9.31 5.98 2.68
CA PRO A 88 10.73 5.86 2.36
C PRO A 88 10.92 6.41 0.95
N PRO A 89 12.05 7.11 0.68
CA PRO A 89 12.32 7.59 -0.66
C PRO A 89 12.12 6.39 -1.58
N ARG A 90 11.10 6.46 -2.45
CA ARG A 90 10.91 5.43 -3.47
C ARG A 90 12.26 5.32 -4.14
N PRO A 91 12.88 4.13 -4.19
CA PRO A 91 14.09 3.99 -4.99
C PRO A 91 13.72 4.60 -6.33
N LEU A 92 14.44 5.67 -6.70
CA LEU A 92 14.37 6.15 -8.07
C LEU A 92 14.60 4.88 -8.88
N ALA A 93 13.65 4.52 -9.74
CA ALA A 93 13.90 3.46 -10.69
C ALA A 93 15.15 3.91 -11.44
N THR A 94 16.32 3.44 -11.03
CA THR A 94 17.45 3.29 -11.91
C THR A 94 17.02 2.14 -12.79
N PRO A 95 16.68 2.40 -14.07
CA PRO A 95 16.52 1.29 -14.99
C PRO A 95 17.83 0.50 -14.95
N GLY A 96 17.78 -0.77 -14.55
CA GLY A 96 18.91 -1.70 -14.68
C GLY A 96 19.77 -2.01 -13.46
N ALA A 97 19.20 -2.38 -12.31
CA ALA A 97 19.97 -3.13 -11.30
C ALA A 97 19.02 -4.03 -10.46
N THR A 98 19.25 -5.34 -10.25
CA THR A 98 20.54 -5.99 -10.02
C THR A 98 20.54 -7.52 -10.25
N GLY A 99 21.54 -7.97 -11.00
CA GLY A 99 22.19 -9.28 -10.95
C GLY A 99 22.98 -9.53 -12.25
N PRO A 100 24.00 -10.41 -12.28
CA PRO A 100 24.80 -10.63 -13.49
C PRO A 100 23.92 -11.19 -14.63
N GLY A 101 23.68 -10.40 -15.69
CA GLY A 101 22.85 -10.79 -16.85
C GLY A 101 21.33 -10.60 -16.72
N THR A 102 20.84 -9.60 -15.97
CA THR A 102 19.47 -9.64 -15.39
C THR A 102 18.29 -9.14 -16.22
N SER A 103 18.49 -8.76 -17.48
CA SER A 103 17.48 -8.98 -18.51
C SER A 103 18.14 -9.12 -19.87
N GLU A 104 17.53 -9.90 -20.77
CA GLU A 104 17.95 -10.00 -22.17
C GLU A 104 17.95 -8.62 -22.84
N VAL A 105 16.99 -7.76 -22.44
CA VAL A 105 16.88 -6.36 -22.87
C VAL A 105 18.10 -5.54 -22.47
N ASP A 106 18.53 -5.59 -21.21
CA ASP A 106 19.67 -4.79 -20.75
C ASP A 106 20.97 -5.22 -21.42
N THR A 107 21.14 -6.53 -21.60
CA THR A 107 22.28 -7.09 -22.34
C THR A 107 22.28 -6.59 -23.79
N LYS A 108 21.11 -6.58 -24.43
CA LYS A 108 20.96 -6.08 -25.79
C LYS A 108 21.22 -4.58 -25.88
N ARG A 109 20.73 -3.80 -24.91
CA ARG A 109 20.94 -2.35 -24.83
C ARG A 109 22.43 -2.01 -24.73
N ALA A 110 23.16 -2.70 -23.86
CA ALA A 110 24.62 -2.54 -23.73
C ALA A 110 25.37 -2.91 -25.03
N ALA A 111 24.92 -3.95 -25.74
CA ALA A 111 25.51 -4.32 -27.03
C ALA A 111 25.30 -3.24 -28.11
N CYS A 112 24.11 -2.65 -28.18
CA CYS A 112 23.84 -1.56 -29.12
C CYS A 112 24.61 -0.30 -28.77
N GLU A 113 24.78 0.02 -27.49
CA GLU A 113 25.60 1.14 -27.03
C GLU A 113 27.07 0.97 -27.44
N ALA A 114 27.64 -0.23 -27.31
CA ALA A 114 29.01 -0.52 -27.74
C ALA A 114 29.20 -0.32 -29.26
N LEU A 115 28.21 -0.69 -30.07
CA LEU A 115 28.21 -0.44 -31.52
C LEU A 115 28.14 1.07 -31.84
N ALA A 116 27.32 1.82 -31.12
CA ALA A 116 27.20 3.27 -31.29
C ALA A 116 28.51 3.99 -30.93
N ILE A 117 29.16 3.60 -29.83
CA ILE A 117 30.48 4.13 -29.44
C ILE A 117 31.51 3.83 -30.54
N ARG A 118 31.56 2.58 -31.03
CA ARG A 118 32.48 2.18 -32.09
C ARG A 118 32.25 2.96 -33.39
N LEU A 119 31.00 3.17 -33.78
CA LEU A 119 30.65 4.00 -34.92
C LEU A 119 31.10 5.45 -34.72
N GLY A 120 30.90 6.03 -33.53
CA GLY A 120 31.37 7.38 -33.21
C GLY A 120 32.89 7.54 -33.25
N GLN A 121 33.63 6.47 -32.98
CA GLN A 121 35.09 6.43 -33.02
C GLN A 121 35.66 6.07 -34.41
N THR A 122 34.82 5.56 -35.33
CA THR A 122 35.25 5.13 -36.66
C THR A 122 35.21 6.32 -37.62
N PRO A 123 36.34 6.73 -38.22
CA PRO A 123 36.36 7.80 -39.22
C PRO A 123 35.46 7.48 -40.42
N GLU A 124 35.06 8.51 -41.17
CA GLU A 124 34.32 8.32 -42.43
C GLU A 124 35.13 7.44 -43.40
N GLY A 125 34.51 6.37 -43.89
CA GLY A 125 35.20 5.36 -44.71
C GLY A 125 34.41 4.07 -44.88
N ALA A 126 34.99 3.12 -45.61
CA ALA A 126 34.34 1.86 -45.98
C ALA A 126 33.88 1.01 -44.78
N ASP A 127 34.52 1.18 -43.62
CA ASP A 127 34.21 0.42 -42.40
C ASP A 127 33.02 0.99 -41.60
N ARG A 128 32.59 2.21 -41.92
CA ARG A 128 31.54 2.93 -41.18
C ARG A 128 30.13 2.45 -41.54
N GLU A 129 29.90 2.16 -42.83
CA GLU A 129 28.59 1.71 -43.32
C GLU A 129 28.17 0.34 -42.74
N PRO A 130 29.05 -0.68 -42.69
CA PRO A 130 28.73 -1.95 -42.02
C PRO A 130 28.44 -1.77 -40.51
N LEU A 131 29.13 -0.85 -39.84
CA LEU A 131 28.89 -0.53 -38.42
C LEU A 131 27.55 0.15 -38.21
N HIS A 132 27.16 1.04 -39.11
CA HIS A 132 25.85 1.70 -39.08
C HIS A 132 24.71 0.68 -39.28
N GLN A 133 24.88 -0.25 -40.22
CA GLN A 133 23.93 -1.34 -40.44
C GLN A 133 23.81 -2.25 -39.21
N ALA A 134 24.94 -2.66 -38.62
CA ALA A 134 24.95 -3.48 -37.41
C ALA A 134 24.26 -2.80 -36.22
N LEU A 135 24.46 -1.48 -36.06
CA LEU A 135 23.77 -0.70 -35.03
C LEU A 135 22.26 -0.64 -35.27
N THR A 136 21.86 -0.44 -36.52
CA THR A 136 20.44 -0.39 -36.93
C THR A 136 19.73 -1.71 -36.62
N ASP A 137 20.35 -2.84 -36.95
CA ASP A 137 19.77 -4.16 -36.70
C ASP A 137 19.75 -4.49 -35.19
N CYS A 138 20.78 -4.07 -34.45
CA CYS A 138 20.79 -4.17 -32.99
C CYS A 138 19.61 -3.42 -32.35
N GLN A 139 19.34 -2.19 -32.79
CA GLN A 139 18.24 -1.37 -32.27
C GLN A 139 16.86 -1.97 -32.57
N LYS A 140 16.65 -2.51 -33.78
CA LYS A 140 15.40 -3.21 -34.12
C LYS A 140 15.11 -4.38 -33.17
N GLU A 141 16.14 -5.18 -32.89
CA GLU A 141 16.02 -6.32 -31.99
C GLU A 141 15.79 -5.89 -30.54
N LEU A 142 16.42 -4.80 -30.09
CA LEU A 142 16.18 -4.22 -28.77
C LEU A 142 14.72 -3.80 -28.59
N VAL A 143 14.15 -3.07 -29.57
CA VAL A 143 12.74 -2.65 -29.55
C VAL A 143 11.81 -3.86 -29.47
N ARG A 144 12.14 -4.96 -30.18
CA ARG A 144 11.37 -6.20 -30.10
C ARG A 144 11.40 -6.80 -28.69
N LEU A 145 12.56 -6.83 -28.04
CA LEU A 145 12.69 -7.37 -26.68
C LEU A 145 11.98 -6.50 -25.64
N GLU A 146 12.06 -5.17 -25.78
CA GLU A 146 11.36 -4.22 -24.91
C GLU A 146 9.84 -4.35 -25.03
N ALA A 147 9.30 -4.57 -26.23
CA ALA A 147 7.86 -4.75 -26.45
C ALA A 147 7.28 -6.01 -25.78
N HIS A 148 8.11 -7.02 -25.49
CA HIS A 148 7.67 -8.28 -24.86
C HIS A 148 8.07 -8.39 -23.39
N SER A 149 8.66 -7.34 -22.81
CA SER A 149 9.13 -7.32 -21.42
C SER A 149 8.05 -6.76 -20.50
N HIS A 150 7.12 -7.61 -20.06
CA HIS A 150 6.20 -7.28 -18.97
C HIS A 150 6.84 -7.60 -17.62
N PRO A 151 6.64 -6.77 -16.57
CA PRO A 151 7.13 -7.07 -15.25
C PRO A 151 6.50 -8.37 -14.71
N PRO A 152 7.26 -9.26 -14.06
CA PRO A 152 6.69 -10.45 -13.44
C PRO A 152 5.72 -10.03 -12.33
N GLY A 153 4.43 -10.29 -12.54
CA GLY A 153 3.35 -9.94 -11.60
C GLY A 153 2.11 -9.34 -12.24
N GLU A 154 2.17 -8.92 -13.51
CA GLU A 154 1.03 -8.37 -14.25
C GLU A 154 0.18 -9.50 -14.85
N HIS A 155 -0.62 -10.18 -14.02
CA HIS A 155 -1.79 -10.88 -14.55
C HIS A 155 -2.80 -9.80 -14.91
N GLY A 156 -2.96 -9.54 -16.21
CA GLY A 156 -3.93 -8.60 -16.74
C GLY A 156 -5.31 -8.89 -16.18
N HIS A 157 -5.79 -8.02 -15.30
CA HIS A 157 -7.22 -7.88 -15.08
C HIS A 157 -7.80 -7.21 -16.33
N ASP A 158 -8.34 -8.03 -17.23
CA ASP A 158 -9.15 -7.59 -18.37
C ASP A 158 -10.37 -6.79 -17.88
N HIS A 159 -10.23 -5.47 -17.88
CA HIS A 159 -11.35 -4.54 -17.80
C HIS A 159 -11.18 -3.50 -18.90
N GLY A 160 -11.78 -3.76 -20.06
CA GLY A 160 -11.85 -2.82 -21.17
C GLY A 160 -13.00 -3.20 -22.08
N GLY A 161 -14.10 -2.46 -21.96
CA GLY A 161 -15.40 -2.80 -22.53
C GLY A 161 -15.45 -2.83 -24.06
N GLU A 162 -16.40 -3.62 -24.53
CA GLU A 162 -16.88 -3.71 -25.90
C GLU A 162 -17.06 -2.31 -26.52
N PRO A 163 -16.37 -1.99 -27.63
CA PRO A 163 -16.71 -0.81 -28.43
C PRO A 163 -17.98 -1.11 -29.22
N GLY A 164 -19.03 -0.34 -28.96
CA GLY A 164 -20.32 -0.42 -29.64
C GLY A 164 -20.18 -0.38 -31.16
N HIS A 165 -20.79 -1.37 -31.81
CA HIS A 165 -21.11 -1.37 -33.23
C HIS A 165 -22.10 -0.24 -33.56
N PRO A 166 -21.87 0.58 -34.60
CA PRO A 166 -22.95 1.16 -35.36
C PRO A 166 -23.25 0.25 -36.56
N ALA A 167 -24.45 -0.31 -36.62
CA ALA A 167 -24.98 -0.94 -37.81
C ALA A 167 -26.21 -0.16 -38.28
N HIS A 168 -25.99 0.56 -39.39
CA HIS A 168 -26.93 1.07 -40.40
C HIS A 168 -28.12 1.95 -39.98
#